data_AF-A0A927YEC8-F1
#
_entry.id   AF-A0A927YEC8-F1
#
_cell.length_a   1.000
_cell.length_b   1.000
_cell.length_c   1.000
_cell.angle_alpha   90.00
_cell.angle_beta   90.00
_cell.angle_gamma   90.00
#
_symmetry.space_group_name_H-M   'P 1'
#
loop_
_entity.id
_entity.type
_entity.pdbx_description
1 polymer ?
#
loop_
_entity_poly.entity_id
_entity_poly.type
_entity_poly.pdbx_seq_one_letter_code
_entity_poly.pdbx_strand_id
1 'polypeptide(L)'
;MKKWNGTRISLIAAVVLLGFGGCGRERADVSDTIVTEKVRVEETLIETEPEEVQKRKEVVPKQQEVKECVPVAEPKLIEPAVYDETARKEAMDEQISYYYYNTLPEEDKKIYEEVYLAICNRQEAVVSTLEQDKLEDIYQLVMMDHPEIFYSEGYVCTRHLKGDRLEKLTFSAKIKWDEEEIQRRQQAVAAYTQECLARMPGGEDQFGQIKYIYDYLIGKTQYVPEASENQNICSVFMNQKSVCQGYAEATQYLLQKLGFEAAVVTGEAEGGGHAWNLVRADGEYYYLDTTWGDVDYRSVTGEKSMEDNMPVNYDYFLITTEQLLKTHTPDADYRLPVCTAVTDNYYVRMGTLFETMDEAKVADCFIRAKADGRNTITFKAVDGEVYESLKQYLLTEQKVFDFIEERDSVSYYEDERMGTICFWLKR
;
A
#
# COMPACT_ATOMS: atom_id res chain seq x y z
N MET A 1 52.81 -27.62 -32.90
CA MET A 1 52.29 -26.52 -32.06
C MET A 1 50.80 -26.33 -32.37
N LYS A 2 49.92 -26.75 -31.45
CA LYS A 2 48.47 -26.48 -31.57
C LYS A 2 48.22 -25.09 -30.96
N LYS A 3 47.74 -24.14 -31.75
CA LYS A 3 47.26 -22.85 -31.24
C LYS A 3 45.86 -23.06 -30.66
N TRP A 4 45.67 -22.68 -29.40
CA TRP A 4 44.37 -22.62 -28.74
C TRP A 4 43.83 -21.20 -28.91
N ASN A 5 42.65 -21.06 -29.54
CA ASN A 5 41.92 -19.80 -29.60
C ASN A 5 41.00 -19.75 -28.37
N GLY A 6 41.49 -19.16 -27.28
CA GLY A 6 40.64 -18.84 -26.13
C GLY A 6 39.82 -17.59 -26.44
N THR A 7 38.51 -17.74 -26.61
CA THR A 7 37.58 -16.60 -26.69
C THR A 7 37.49 -15.98 -25.30
N ARG A 8 38.01 -14.76 -25.12
CA ARG A 8 37.79 -13.95 -23.91
C ARG A 8 36.30 -13.61 -23.82
N ILE A 9 35.60 -14.19 -22.84
CA ILE A 9 34.24 -13.78 -22.47
C ILE A 9 34.39 -12.74 -21.38
N SER A 10 34.25 -11.46 -21.72
CA SER A 10 34.11 -10.40 -20.72
C SER A 10 32.63 -10.30 -20.36
N LEU A 11 32.29 -10.62 -19.11
CA LEU A 11 30.97 -10.31 -18.54
C LEU A 11 31.02 -8.86 -18.04
N ILE A 12 30.10 -8.02 -18.49
CA ILE A 12 29.97 -6.64 -18.01
C ILE A 12 28.66 -6.60 -17.22
N ALA A 13 28.73 -6.22 -15.94
CA ALA A 13 27.58 -5.95 -15.10
C ALA A 13 27.30 -4.45 -15.08
N ALA A 14 26.03 -4.06 -15.21
CA ALA A 14 25.56 -2.68 -15.08
C ALA A 14 24.44 -2.63 -14.03
N VAL A 15 24.56 -1.74 -13.05
CA VAL A 15 23.63 -1.60 -11.92
C VAL A 15 22.66 -0.45 -12.19
N VAL A 16 21.36 -0.67 -11.97
CA VAL A 16 20.33 0.37 -11.98
C VAL A 16 19.66 0.43 -10.60
N LEU A 17 19.53 1.64 -10.06
CA LEU A 17 18.91 1.91 -8.76
C LEU A 17 17.53 2.53 -8.95
N LEU A 18 16.49 1.88 -8.43
CA LEU A 18 15.13 2.42 -8.43
C LEU A 18 14.68 2.64 -6.98
N GLY A 19 13.98 3.74 -6.72
CA GLY A 19 13.45 4.14 -5.41
C GLY A 19 12.12 4.84 -5.57
N PHE A 20 11.20 4.65 -4.63
CA PHE A 20 9.81 5.11 -4.75
C PHE A 20 9.33 5.81 -3.46
N GLY A 21 8.55 6.88 -3.64
CA GLY A 21 7.74 7.51 -2.60
C GLY A 21 6.25 7.22 -2.87
N GLY A 22 5.49 6.85 -1.84
CA GLY A 22 4.05 6.56 -1.97
C GLY A 22 3.19 7.79 -2.31
N CYS A 23 1.92 7.54 -2.66
CA CYS A 23 0.87 8.47 -3.16
C CYS A 23 1.31 9.52 -4.22
N GLY A 24 2.53 9.48 -4.77
CA GLY A 24 3.01 10.42 -5.76
C GLY A 24 3.95 9.74 -6.74
N ARG A 25 3.45 9.46 -7.96
CA ARG A 25 4.26 9.03 -9.10
C ARG A 25 5.15 10.18 -9.59
N GLU A 26 6.11 10.63 -8.79
CA GLU A 26 7.38 10.97 -9.40
C GLU A 26 8.06 9.63 -9.65
N ARG A 27 7.98 9.12 -10.90
CA ARG A 27 9.02 8.23 -11.38
C ARG A 27 10.31 8.95 -11.04
N ALA A 28 11.07 8.44 -10.05
CA ALA A 28 12.37 8.98 -9.77
C ALA A 28 13.08 9.02 -11.13
N ASP A 29 13.50 10.22 -11.55
CA ASP A 29 14.22 10.39 -12.81
C ASP A 29 15.33 9.35 -12.80
N VAL A 30 15.20 8.34 -13.65
CA VAL A 30 16.07 7.17 -13.67
C VAL A 30 17.40 7.68 -14.19
N SER A 31 18.19 8.27 -13.30
CA SER A 31 19.59 8.52 -13.60
C SER A 31 20.22 7.15 -13.68
N ASP A 32 20.42 6.68 -14.92
CA ASP A 32 21.22 5.53 -15.29
C ASP A 32 22.62 5.69 -14.68
N THR A 33 22.78 5.37 -13.40
CA THR A 33 24.09 5.30 -12.77
C THR A 33 24.65 3.93 -13.09
N ILE A 34 25.07 3.76 -14.35
CA ILE A 34 25.75 2.55 -14.81
C ILE A 34 27.11 2.47 -14.10
N VAL A 35 27.15 1.75 -12.98
CA VAL A 35 28.42 1.27 -12.43
C VAL A 35 28.85 0.07 -13.28
N THR A 36 29.78 0.30 -14.20
CA THR A 36 30.43 -0.80 -14.94
C THR A 36 31.56 -1.38 -14.10
N GLU A 37 31.29 -2.48 -13.41
CA GLU A 37 32.37 -3.24 -12.80
C GLU A 37 32.97 -4.18 -13.85
N LYS A 38 34.12 -3.81 -14.42
CA LYS A 38 34.89 -4.72 -15.28
C LYS A 38 35.56 -5.77 -14.39
N VAL A 39 34.92 -6.92 -14.20
CA VAL A 39 35.58 -8.08 -13.60
C VAL A 39 36.66 -8.56 -14.58
N ARG A 40 37.91 -8.18 -14.34
CA ARG A 40 39.08 -8.65 -15.10
C ARG A 40 39.56 -9.95 -14.44
N VAL A 41 39.21 -11.08 -15.03
CA VAL A 41 39.84 -12.37 -14.67
C VAL A 41 41.29 -12.33 -15.16
N GLU A 42 42.23 -11.97 -14.28
CA GLU A 42 43.66 -12.15 -14.53
C GLU A 42 44.10 -13.53 -14.07
N GLU A 43 44.29 -14.46 -15.00
CA GLU A 43 45.07 -15.68 -14.73
C GLU A 43 46.52 -15.27 -14.48
N THR A 44 46.98 -15.44 -13.25
CA THR A 44 48.37 -15.16 -12.84
C THR A 44 49.26 -16.30 -13.32
N LEU A 45 50.03 -16.06 -14.39
CA LEU A 45 51.17 -16.92 -14.75
C LEU A 45 52.33 -16.62 -13.79
N ILE A 46 52.67 -17.60 -12.96
CA ILE A 46 53.86 -17.56 -12.12
C ILE A 46 55.05 -18.00 -12.98
N GLU A 47 55.90 -17.05 -13.37
CA GLU A 47 57.28 -17.33 -13.79
C GLU A 47 58.25 -16.76 -12.75
N THR A 48 59.14 -17.61 -12.26
CA THR A 48 60.14 -17.31 -11.23
C THR A 48 61.53 -17.05 -11.81
N GLU A 49 62.29 -16.24 -11.05
CA GLU A 49 63.77 -16.06 -10.98
C GLU A 49 64.36 -14.77 -11.59
N PRO A 50 65.55 -14.30 -11.13
CA PRO A 50 66.00 -14.05 -9.75
C PRO A 50 66.59 -12.63 -9.54
N GLU A 51 66.95 -12.31 -8.30
CA GLU A 51 67.41 -11.01 -7.77
C GLU A 51 68.63 -10.36 -8.44
N GLU A 52 68.69 -9.02 -8.44
CA GLU A 52 69.95 -8.28 -8.29
C GLU A 52 69.77 -6.94 -7.51
N VAL A 53 70.75 -6.65 -6.66
CA VAL A 53 70.78 -5.63 -5.60
C VAL A 53 71.59 -4.42 -6.03
N GLN A 54 71.10 -3.17 -5.83
CA GLN A 54 71.99 -2.00 -5.61
C GLN A 54 71.35 -0.77 -4.89
N LYS A 55 71.69 -0.69 -3.59
CA LYS A 55 72.03 0.44 -2.69
C LYS A 55 71.48 1.89 -2.86
N ARG A 56 70.80 2.29 -1.77
CA ARG A 56 70.89 3.52 -0.92
C ARG A 56 70.50 4.91 -1.46
N LYS A 57 69.53 5.53 -0.76
CA LYS A 57 69.77 6.71 0.11
C LYS A 57 68.71 6.79 1.23
N GLU A 58 69.19 7.00 2.45
CA GLU A 58 68.43 7.12 3.71
C GLU A 58 67.71 8.48 3.81
N VAL A 59 66.44 8.46 4.23
CA VAL A 59 65.77 9.57 4.93
C VAL A 59 64.98 8.94 6.10
N VAL A 60 65.26 9.41 7.33
CA VAL A 60 64.67 8.97 8.62
C VAL A 60 63.52 9.93 8.99
N PRO A 61 62.48 9.48 9.73
CA PRO A 61 61.09 9.59 9.26
C PRO A 61 60.22 10.60 10.02
N LYS A 62 59.09 11.00 9.40
CA LYS A 62 57.91 11.51 10.11
C LYS A 62 56.86 10.39 10.15
N GLN A 63 56.47 10.00 11.36
CA GLN A 63 55.41 9.04 11.62
C GLN A 63 54.07 9.60 11.12
N GLN A 64 53.55 9.06 10.02
CA GLN A 64 52.13 9.01 9.74
C GLN A 64 51.65 7.63 10.16
N GLU A 65 50.67 7.57 11.03
CA GLU A 65 49.97 6.34 11.38
C GLU A 65 49.33 5.76 10.11
N VAL A 66 49.94 4.70 9.59
CA VAL A 66 49.30 3.82 8.61
C VAL A 66 48.35 2.94 9.41
N LYS A 67 47.06 3.28 9.37
CA LYS A 67 46.02 2.30 9.74
C LYS A 67 46.18 1.11 8.80
N GLU A 68 46.43 -0.06 9.37
CA GLU A 68 46.38 -1.34 8.65
C GLU A 68 45.08 -1.40 7.85
N CYS A 69 45.20 -1.52 6.53
CA CYS A 69 44.10 -2.02 5.71
C CYS A 69 43.86 -3.46 6.12
N VAL A 70 42.87 -3.66 7.00
CA VAL A 70 42.22 -4.95 7.15
C VAL A 70 41.74 -5.36 5.75
N PRO A 71 42.08 -6.57 5.26
CA PRO A 71 41.55 -7.02 3.98
C PRO A 71 40.03 -6.99 4.06
N VAL A 72 39.41 -6.13 3.24
CA VAL A 72 37.98 -6.18 3.00
C VAL A 72 37.73 -7.57 2.44
N ALA A 73 37.02 -8.41 3.21
CA ALA A 73 36.59 -9.69 2.71
C ALA A 73 35.80 -9.44 1.42
N GLU A 74 36.24 -10.07 0.33
CA GLU A 74 35.45 -10.10 -0.90
C GLU A 74 34.02 -10.52 -0.52
N PRO A 75 32.98 -9.80 -0.95
CA PRO A 75 31.61 -10.23 -0.71
C PRO A 75 31.49 -11.62 -1.31
N LYS A 76 31.20 -12.62 -0.47
CA LYS A 76 30.86 -13.95 -0.96
C LYS A 76 29.68 -13.76 -1.91
N LEU A 77 29.90 -14.04 -3.20
CA LEU A 77 28.82 -14.28 -4.14
C LEU A 77 28.02 -15.46 -3.58
N ILE A 78 26.95 -15.15 -2.85
CA ILE A 78 25.94 -16.15 -2.49
C ILE A 78 25.29 -16.53 -3.81
N GLU A 79 25.25 -17.82 -4.13
CA GLU A 79 24.57 -18.27 -5.35
C GLU A 79 23.14 -17.72 -5.33
N PRO A 80 22.67 -17.12 -6.44
CA PRO A 80 21.34 -16.51 -6.47
C PRO A 80 20.31 -17.56 -6.10
N ALA A 81 19.33 -17.17 -5.28
CA ALA A 81 18.25 -18.07 -4.88
C ALA A 81 17.59 -18.63 -6.16
N VAL A 82 17.74 -19.94 -6.36
CA VAL A 82 17.05 -20.66 -7.44
C VAL A 82 15.60 -20.78 -7.01
N TYR A 83 14.67 -20.40 -7.89
CA TYR A 83 13.24 -20.62 -7.69
C TYR A 83 12.98 -22.06 -7.22
N ASP A 84 12.45 -22.19 -6.00
CA ASP A 84 12.08 -23.45 -5.38
C ASP A 84 10.58 -23.41 -5.03
N GLU A 85 9.82 -24.34 -5.61
CA GLU A 85 8.38 -24.45 -5.40
C GLU A 85 8.03 -24.71 -3.92
N THR A 86 8.94 -25.31 -3.16
CA THR A 86 8.79 -25.53 -1.71
C THR A 86 8.93 -24.21 -0.96
N ALA A 87 10.01 -23.46 -1.22
CA ALA A 87 10.23 -22.13 -0.63
C ALA A 87 9.09 -21.14 -0.95
N ARG A 88 8.52 -21.22 -2.16
CA ARG A 88 7.33 -20.44 -2.54
C ARG A 88 6.13 -20.73 -1.64
N LYS A 89 5.79 -22.00 -1.43
CA LYS A 89 4.65 -22.41 -0.59
C LYS A 89 4.84 -22.07 0.90
N GLU A 90 6.08 -22.03 1.36
CA GLU A 90 6.40 -21.64 2.74
C GLU A 90 6.34 -20.12 2.95
N ALA A 91 6.66 -19.34 1.90
CA ALA A 91 6.72 -17.88 2.01
C ALA A 91 5.36 -17.20 1.81
N MET A 92 4.58 -17.64 0.81
CA MET A 92 3.26 -17.06 0.54
C MET A 92 2.19 -17.70 1.42
N ASP A 93 1.35 -16.89 2.06
CA ASP A 93 0.23 -17.39 2.86
C ASP A 93 -0.88 -17.92 1.93
N GLU A 94 -0.98 -19.25 1.81
CA GLU A 94 -2.00 -19.89 0.95
C GLU A 94 -3.45 -19.59 1.39
N GLN A 95 -3.67 -19.02 2.57
CA GLN A 95 -4.98 -18.59 3.04
C GLN A 95 -5.37 -17.19 2.52
N ILE A 96 -4.41 -16.42 2.01
CA ILE A 96 -4.63 -15.07 1.48
C ILE A 96 -4.75 -15.13 -0.03
N SER A 97 -5.81 -14.53 -0.56
CA SER A 97 -5.99 -14.33 -2.00
C SER A 97 -5.43 -12.96 -2.39
N TYR A 98 -4.32 -12.96 -3.12
CA TYR A 98 -3.63 -11.75 -3.59
C TYR A 98 -4.17 -11.30 -4.95
N TYR A 99 -4.83 -10.14 -4.99
CA TYR A 99 -5.57 -9.67 -6.15
C TYR A 99 -4.67 -9.49 -7.38
N TYR A 100 -3.56 -8.76 -7.25
CA TYR A 100 -2.72 -8.46 -8.41
C TYR A 100 -2.05 -9.73 -8.94
N TYR A 101 -1.49 -10.56 -8.06
CA TYR A 101 -0.98 -11.89 -8.41
C TYR A 101 -2.01 -12.73 -9.19
N ASN A 102 -3.28 -12.74 -8.75
CA ASN A 102 -4.34 -13.50 -9.41
C ASN A 102 -4.71 -12.97 -10.80
N THR A 103 -4.50 -11.69 -11.08
CA THR A 103 -4.78 -11.06 -12.38
C THR A 103 -3.64 -11.21 -13.41
N LEU A 104 -2.46 -11.66 -12.96
CA LEU A 104 -1.29 -11.82 -13.81
C LEU A 104 -1.39 -13.05 -14.73
N PRO A 105 -0.87 -12.96 -15.97
CA PRO A 105 -0.57 -14.14 -16.79
C PRO A 105 0.42 -15.08 -16.08
N GLU A 106 0.38 -16.38 -16.40
CA GLU A 106 1.26 -17.37 -15.76
C GLU A 106 2.77 -17.09 -15.93
N GLU A 107 3.17 -16.51 -17.06
CA GLU A 107 4.56 -16.09 -17.27
C GLU A 107 5.02 -14.98 -16.31
N ASP A 108 4.11 -14.08 -15.95
CA ASP A 108 4.40 -12.95 -15.07
C ASP A 108 4.29 -13.34 -13.58
N LYS A 109 3.43 -14.30 -13.23
CA LYS A 109 3.35 -14.87 -11.87
C LYS A 109 4.68 -15.45 -11.41
N LYS A 110 5.43 -16.09 -12.33
CA LYS A 110 6.75 -16.61 -11.99
C LYS A 110 7.73 -15.50 -11.58
N ILE A 111 7.75 -14.39 -12.32
CA ILE A 111 8.62 -13.25 -12.01
C ILE A 111 8.17 -12.61 -10.67
N TYR A 112 6.86 -12.52 -10.45
CA TYR A 112 6.30 -12.05 -9.18
C TYR A 112 6.82 -12.87 -8.00
N GLU A 113 6.75 -14.19 -8.09
CA GLU A 113 7.22 -15.10 -7.04
C GLU A 113 8.73 -15.00 -6.83
N GLU A 114 9.52 -14.87 -7.90
CA GLU A 114 10.97 -14.66 -7.82
C GLU A 114 11.31 -13.35 -7.09
N VAL A 115 10.60 -12.26 -7.40
CA VAL A 115 10.75 -10.95 -6.74
C VAL A 115 10.33 -11.02 -5.27
N TYR A 116 9.16 -11.58 -4.98
CA TYR A 116 8.65 -11.75 -3.62
C TYR A 116 9.63 -12.55 -2.75
N LEU A 117 10.08 -13.70 -3.22
CA LEU A 117 11.04 -14.54 -2.50
C LEU A 117 12.38 -13.84 -2.29
N ALA A 118 12.88 -13.09 -3.28
CA ALA A 118 14.10 -12.31 -3.14
C ALA A 118 13.99 -11.27 -2.01
N ILE A 119 12.83 -10.59 -1.90
CA ILE A 119 12.58 -9.62 -0.83
C ILE A 119 12.48 -10.32 0.54
N CYS A 120 11.68 -11.39 0.65
CA CYS A 120 11.48 -12.12 1.90
C CYS A 120 12.80 -12.69 2.44
N ASN A 121 13.61 -13.29 1.56
CA ASN A 121 14.88 -13.90 1.91
C ASN A 121 16.03 -12.89 2.06
N ARG A 122 15.81 -11.62 1.71
CA ARG A 122 16.84 -10.56 1.64
C ARG A 122 18.05 -10.98 0.80
N GLN A 123 17.78 -11.59 -0.36
CA GLN A 123 18.80 -12.18 -1.23
C GLN A 123 18.62 -11.72 -2.68
N GLU A 124 19.73 -11.68 -3.42
CA GLU A 124 19.69 -11.47 -4.86
C GLU A 124 19.09 -12.71 -5.56
N ALA A 125 18.23 -12.49 -6.53
CA ALA A 125 17.67 -13.53 -7.39
C ALA A 125 17.92 -13.22 -8.87
N VAL A 126 18.09 -14.27 -9.67
CA VAL A 126 18.00 -14.16 -11.14
C VAL A 126 16.53 -14.20 -11.49
N VAL A 127 16.04 -13.20 -12.22
CA VAL A 127 14.64 -13.13 -12.64
C VAL A 127 14.45 -13.70 -14.05
N SER A 128 13.26 -14.25 -14.30
CA SER A 128 12.90 -14.91 -15.55
C SER A 128 12.60 -13.96 -16.72
N THR A 129 12.72 -12.65 -16.51
CA THR A 129 12.56 -11.63 -17.56
C THR A 129 13.89 -10.96 -17.92
N LEU A 130 13.97 -10.48 -19.17
CA LEU A 130 15.02 -9.56 -19.64
C LEU A 130 14.50 -8.13 -19.84
N GLU A 131 13.20 -7.92 -19.65
CA GLU A 131 12.51 -6.64 -19.80
C GLU A 131 12.49 -5.93 -18.44
N GLN A 132 13.23 -4.82 -18.34
CA GLN A 132 13.36 -4.06 -17.09
C GLN A 132 12.05 -3.39 -16.68
N ASP A 133 11.30 -2.84 -17.64
CA ASP A 133 10.00 -2.20 -17.38
C ASP A 133 9.00 -3.21 -16.81
N LYS A 134 8.96 -4.44 -17.35
CA LYS A 134 8.14 -5.53 -16.80
C LYS A 134 8.55 -5.90 -15.37
N LEU A 135 9.85 -5.92 -15.07
CA LEU A 135 10.33 -6.20 -13.72
C LEU A 135 9.88 -5.09 -12.74
N GLU A 136 9.90 -3.83 -13.17
CA GLU A 136 9.41 -2.71 -12.39
C GLU A 136 7.91 -2.83 -12.12
N ASP A 137 7.10 -3.08 -13.15
CA ASP A 137 5.65 -3.28 -13.00
C ASP A 137 5.35 -4.41 -12.01
N ILE A 138 6.01 -5.56 -12.16
CA ILE A 138 5.80 -6.71 -11.27
C ILE A 138 6.26 -6.43 -9.84
N TYR A 139 7.37 -5.71 -9.66
CA TYR A 139 7.80 -5.28 -8.32
C TYR A 139 6.72 -4.42 -7.65
N GLN A 140 6.11 -3.48 -8.38
CA GLN A 140 5.02 -2.66 -7.82
C GLN A 140 3.82 -3.53 -7.40
N LEU A 141 3.43 -4.50 -8.23
CA LEU A 141 2.34 -5.41 -7.88
C LEU A 141 2.64 -6.24 -6.63
N VAL A 142 3.89 -6.70 -6.45
CA VAL A 142 4.32 -7.38 -5.21
C VAL A 142 4.15 -6.45 -4.02
N MET A 143 4.64 -5.21 -4.11
CA MET A 143 4.54 -4.25 -3.01
C MET A 143 3.07 -3.90 -2.69
N MET A 144 2.20 -3.84 -3.69
CA MET A 144 0.78 -3.55 -3.53
C MET A 144 -0.02 -4.69 -2.91
N ASP A 145 0.34 -5.95 -3.18
CA ASP A 145 -0.32 -7.12 -2.59
C ASP A 145 0.15 -7.43 -1.17
N HIS A 146 1.37 -7.01 -0.81
CA HIS A 146 2.07 -7.41 0.42
C HIS A 146 2.47 -6.25 1.36
N PRO A 147 1.51 -5.61 2.06
CA PRO A 147 1.79 -4.56 3.05
C PRO A 147 2.76 -4.97 4.18
N GLU A 148 2.90 -6.28 4.45
CA GLU A 148 3.86 -6.82 5.40
C GLU A 148 5.33 -6.57 5.02
N ILE A 149 5.59 -6.21 3.75
CA ILE A 149 6.91 -5.85 3.22
C ILE A 149 7.16 -4.34 3.43
N PHE A 150 6.91 -3.85 4.64
CA PHE A 150 7.15 -2.43 4.98
C PHE A 150 8.64 -2.05 5.05
N TYR A 151 9.55 -3.02 4.93
CA TYR A 151 11.00 -2.87 5.10
C TYR A 151 11.79 -2.77 3.77
N SER A 152 11.10 -2.77 2.62
CA SER A 152 11.71 -2.57 1.29
C SER A 152 11.34 -1.20 0.73
N GLU A 153 12.33 -0.41 0.31
CA GLU A 153 12.12 0.97 -0.22
C GLU A 153 12.49 1.13 -1.70
N GLY A 154 12.75 0.02 -2.38
CA GLY A 154 13.13 -0.03 -3.77
C GLY A 154 13.95 -1.26 -4.07
N TYR A 155 14.62 -1.26 -5.23
CA TYR A 155 15.45 -2.39 -5.62
C TYR A 155 16.64 -1.98 -6.47
N VAL A 156 17.53 -2.95 -6.63
CA VAL A 156 18.69 -2.92 -7.50
C VAL A 156 18.46 -3.94 -8.61
N CYS A 157 18.51 -3.48 -9.86
CA CYS A 157 18.50 -4.35 -11.03
C CYS A 157 19.90 -4.40 -11.63
N THR A 158 20.50 -5.58 -11.73
CA THR A 158 21.80 -5.75 -12.38
C THR A 158 21.65 -6.46 -13.71
N ARG A 159 22.15 -5.81 -14.77
CA ARG A 159 22.16 -6.33 -16.14
C ARG A 159 23.45 -7.09 -16.38
N HIS A 160 23.36 -8.38 -16.73
CA HIS A 160 24.52 -9.22 -17.03
C HIS A 160 24.65 -9.40 -18.55
N LEU A 161 25.71 -8.84 -19.12
CA LEU A 161 25.95 -8.85 -20.57
C LEU A 161 27.03 -9.86 -20.97
N LYS A 162 26.84 -10.52 -22.12
CA LYS A 162 27.87 -11.29 -22.81
C LYS A 162 28.19 -10.62 -24.15
N GLY A 163 29.25 -9.81 -24.15
CA GLY A 163 29.44 -8.81 -25.21
C GLY A 163 28.35 -7.74 -25.09
N ASP A 164 27.65 -7.43 -26.19
CA ASP A 164 26.54 -6.46 -26.20
C ASP A 164 25.16 -7.10 -25.98
N ARG A 165 25.11 -8.43 -25.82
CA ARG A 165 23.85 -9.16 -25.61
C ARG A 165 23.55 -9.29 -24.12
N LEU A 166 22.36 -8.86 -23.72
CA LEU A 166 21.82 -9.10 -22.38
C LEU A 166 21.50 -10.59 -22.21
N GLU A 167 22.10 -11.23 -21.21
CA GLU A 167 21.91 -12.66 -20.92
C GLU A 167 20.93 -12.90 -19.77
N LYS A 168 21.00 -12.07 -18.71
CA LYS A 168 20.11 -12.17 -17.54
C LYS A 168 19.99 -10.84 -16.80
N LEU A 169 18.91 -10.71 -16.04
CA LEU A 169 18.72 -9.69 -15.02
C LEU A 169 18.80 -10.33 -13.64
N THR A 170 19.39 -9.63 -12.67
CA THR A 170 19.24 -9.95 -11.26
C THR A 170 18.52 -8.83 -10.51
N PHE A 171 17.73 -9.23 -9.52
CA PHE A 171 16.95 -8.36 -8.65
C PHE A 171 17.45 -8.50 -7.22
N SER A 172 17.63 -7.38 -6.52
CA SER A 172 17.87 -7.35 -5.08
C SER A 172 17.10 -6.21 -4.44
N ALA A 173 16.30 -6.50 -3.42
CA ALA A 173 15.57 -5.49 -2.66
C ALA A 173 16.52 -4.55 -1.91
N LYS A 174 16.14 -3.27 -1.79
CA LYS A 174 16.81 -2.32 -0.90
C LYS A 174 16.13 -2.38 0.45
N ILE A 175 16.80 -3.03 1.39
CA ILE A 175 16.31 -3.21 2.75
C ILE A 175 16.63 -1.96 3.58
N LYS A 176 15.59 -1.38 4.17
CA LYS A 176 15.66 -0.10 4.91
C LYS A 176 16.31 -0.23 6.29
N TRP A 177 16.12 -1.36 6.95
CA TRP A 177 16.55 -1.60 8.34
C TRP A 177 17.31 -2.91 8.48
N ASP A 178 18.03 -3.07 9.58
CA ASP A 178 18.63 -4.36 9.93
C ASP A 178 17.58 -5.39 10.39
N GLU A 179 18.00 -6.64 10.50
CA GLU A 179 17.14 -7.77 10.87
C GLU A 179 16.43 -7.57 12.23
N GLU A 180 17.14 -7.00 13.20
CA GLU A 180 16.61 -6.82 14.56
C GLU A 180 15.47 -5.79 14.56
N GLU A 181 15.64 -4.68 13.86
CA GLU A 181 14.61 -3.65 13.72
C GLU A 181 13.41 -4.13 12.89
N ILE A 182 13.65 -4.92 11.83
CA ILE A 182 12.56 -5.55 11.06
C ILE A 182 11.74 -6.47 11.97
N GLN A 183 12.41 -7.35 12.71
CA GLN A 183 11.73 -8.29 13.62
C GLN A 183 10.93 -7.55 14.70
N ARG A 184 11.49 -6.48 15.28
CA ARG A 184 10.79 -5.64 16.27
C ARG A 184 9.52 -5.02 15.71
N ARG A 185 9.57 -4.50 14.48
CA ARG A 185 8.38 -3.93 13.81
C ARG A 185 7.35 -4.98 13.45
N GLN A 186 7.78 -6.15 12.95
CA GLN A 186 6.89 -7.28 12.68
C GLN A 186 6.14 -7.73 13.93
N GLN A 187 6.81 -7.77 15.09
CA GLN A 187 6.17 -8.07 16.38
C GLN A 187 5.14 -7.00 16.77
N ALA A 188 5.44 -5.71 16.55
CA ALA A 188 4.49 -4.62 16.81
C ALA A 188 3.25 -4.71 15.91
N VAL A 189 3.46 -4.99 14.62
CA VAL A 189 2.38 -5.24 13.64
C VAL A 189 1.51 -6.42 14.09
N ALA A 190 2.12 -7.54 14.48
CA ALA A 190 1.40 -8.72 14.95
C ALA A 190 0.60 -8.43 16.24
N ALA A 191 1.16 -7.69 17.19
CA ALA A 191 0.48 -7.32 18.43
C ALA A 191 -0.73 -6.41 18.18
N TYR A 192 -0.60 -5.39 17.32
CA TYR A 192 -1.71 -4.51 16.95
C TYR A 192 -2.82 -5.29 16.24
N THR A 193 -2.45 -6.19 15.34
CA THR A 193 -3.38 -7.08 14.63
C THR A 193 -4.16 -7.93 15.62
N GLN A 194 -3.48 -8.57 16.57
CA GLN A 194 -4.12 -9.37 17.60
C GLN A 194 -5.08 -8.55 18.46
N GLU A 195 -4.69 -7.33 18.86
CA GLU A 195 -5.56 -6.43 19.64
C GLU A 195 -6.83 -6.06 18.86
N CYS A 196 -6.67 -5.70 17.58
CA CYS A 196 -7.78 -5.33 16.70
C CYS A 196 -8.74 -6.52 16.53
N LEU A 197 -8.25 -7.68 16.11
CA LEU A 197 -9.09 -8.83 15.80
C LEU A 197 -9.72 -9.47 17.05
N ALA A 198 -9.06 -9.42 18.21
CA ALA A 198 -9.63 -9.93 19.47
C ALA A 198 -10.81 -9.10 20.00
N ARG A 199 -10.95 -7.85 19.55
CA ARG A 199 -12.08 -6.96 19.90
C ARG A 199 -13.22 -6.99 18.90
N MET A 200 -13.04 -7.65 17.76
CA MET A 200 -14.08 -7.77 16.75
C MET A 200 -15.27 -8.56 17.32
N PRO A 201 -16.51 -8.06 17.20
CA PRO A 201 -17.70 -8.81 17.57
C PRO A 201 -17.76 -10.16 16.83
N GLY A 202 -18.17 -11.23 17.53
CA GLY A 202 -18.34 -12.55 16.93
C GLY A 202 -19.66 -12.67 16.18
N GLY A 203 -19.66 -13.40 15.06
CA GLY A 203 -20.87 -13.68 14.27
C GLY A 203 -21.22 -12.63 13.22
N GLU A 204 -20.35 -11.65 13.00
CA GLU A 204 -20.48 -10.68 11.91
C GLU A 204 -20.37 -11.37 10.54
N ASP A 205 -21.19 -10.93 9.59
CA ASP A 205 -21.05 -11.27 8.19
C ASP A 205 -19.90 -10.47 7.54
N GLN A 206 -19.67 -10.67 6.25
CA GLN A 206 -18.55 -10.01 5.56
C GLN A 206 -18.65 -8.48 5.60
N PHE A 207 -19.85 -7.92 5.40
CA PHE A 207 -20.12 -6.49 5.58
C PHE A 207 -19.73 -6.01 7.00
N GLY A 208 -20.20 -6.69 8.04
CA GLY A 208 -19.93 -6.33 9.43
C GLY A 208 -18.45 -6.39 9.79
N GLN A 209 -17.71 -7.38 9.27
CA GLN A 209 -16.27 -7.50 9.44
C GLN A 209 -15.50 -6.35 8.77
N ILE A 210 -15.84 -6.02 7.51
CA ILE A 210 -15.20 -4.89 6.81
C ILE A 210 -15.50 -3.58 7.51
N LYS A 211 -16.76 -3.38 7.94
CA LYS A 211 -17.18 -2.19 8.68
C LYS A 211 -16.43 -2.05 9.99
N TYR A 212 -16.24 -3.15 10.72
CA TYR A 212 -15.46 -3.14 11.97
C TYR A 212 -14.03 -2.65 11.74
N ILE A 213 -13.33 -3.19 10.73
CA ILE A 213 -11.94 -2.76 10.41
C ILE A 213 -11.90 -1.29 10.00
N TYR A 214 -12.85 -0.86 9.17
CA TYR A 214 -13.00 0.52 8.74
C TYR A 214 -13.15 1.49 9.93
N ASP A 215 -14.15 1.25 10.77
CA ASP A 215 -14.43 2.07 11.96
C ASP A 215 -13.25 2.03 12.96
N TYR A 216 -12.64 0.84 13.14
CA TYR A 216 -11.53 0.66 14.06
C TYR A 216 -10.32 1.49 13.64
N LEU A 217 -9.94 1.45 12.36
CA LEU A 217 -8.78 2.20 11.86
C LEU A 217 -9.03 3.71 11.91
N ILE A 218 -10.23 4.18 11.55
CA ILE A 218 -10.62 5.59 11.61
C ILE A 218 -10.60 6.09 13.06
N GLY A 219 -11.17 5.33 14.00
CA GLY A 219 -11.19 5.70 15.42
C GLY A 219 -9.83 5.58 16.13
N LYS A 220 -8.81 4.98 15.49
CA LYS A 220 -7.49 4.72 16.09
C LYS A 220 -6.34 5.39 15.37
N THR A 221 -6.57 6.09 14.28
CA THR A 221 -5.51 6.68 13.46
C THR A 221 -5.86 8.12 13.16
N GLN A 222 -4.86 8.99 13.16
CA GLN A 222 -5.01 10.38 12.76
C GLN A 222 -4.31 10.63 11.43
N TYR A 223 -4.97 11.34 10.52
CA TYR A 223 -4.33 11.81 9.30
C TYR A 223 -3.27 12.89 9.61
N VAL A 224 -1.99 12.57 9.39
CA VAL A 224 -0.84 13.44 9.67
C VAL A 224 0.19 13.32 8.54
N PRO A 225 0.23 14.29 7.61
CA PRO A 225 1.19 14.32 6.49
C PRO A 225 2.66 14.24 6.90
N GLU A 226 3.01 14.75 8.08
CA GLU A 226 4.38 14.78 8.59
C GLU A 226 4.74 13.56 9.47
N ALA A 227 3.86 12.54 9.53
CA ALA A 227 4.12 11.36 10.33
C ALA A 227 5.32 10.56 9.78
N SER A 228 6.11 9.98 10.68
CA SER A 228 7.19 9.08 10.27
C SER A 228 6.61 7.80 9.68
N GLU A 229 7.25 7.29 8.63
CA GLU A 229 6.85 6.04 7.96
C GLU A 229 5.41 6.06 7.42
N ASN A 230 4.86 7.24 7.17
CA ASN A 230 3.45 7.46 6.78
C ASN A 230 3.03 6.80 5.45
N GLN A 231 3.98 6.25 4.69
CA GLN A 231 3.74 5.51 3.46
C GLN A 231 3.70 3.98 3.67
N ASN A 232 3.58 3.50 4.91
CA ASN A 232 3.39 2.06 5.18
C ASN A 232 2.61 1.75 6.47
N ILE A 233 2.25 0.47 6.67
CA ILE A 233 1.50 -0.01 7.85
C ILE A 233 2.12 0.32 9.21
N CYS A 234 3.44 0.53 9.32
CA CYS A 234 4.08 0.81 10.61
C CYS A 234 3.59 2.13 11.21
N SER A 235 3.33 3.13 10.37
CA SER A 235 2.83 4.43 10.83
C SER A 235 1.45 4.32 11.50
N VAL A 236 0.59 3.45 11.00
CA VAL A 236 -0.72 3.17 11.59
C VAL A 236 -0.56 2.32 12.85
N PHE A 237 0.11 1.17 12.75
CA PHE A 237 0.09 0.17 13.83
C PHE A 237 0.98 0.52 15.02
N MET A 238 2.01 1.35 14.82
CA MET A 238 2.92 1.77 15.89
C MET A 238 2.65 3.20 16.38
N ASN A 239 2.34 4.12 15.45
CA ASN A 239 2.26 5.54 15.76
C ASN A 239 0.84 6.11 15.72
N GLN A 240 -0.12 5.37 15.15
CA GLN A 240 -1.51 5.79 14.99
C GLN A 240 -1.64 7.13 14.25
N LYS A 241 -0.70 7.41 13.34
CA LYS A 241 -0.61 8.65 12.57
C LYS A 241 -0.08 8.35 11.20
N SER A 242 -0.83 8.66 10.14
CA SER A 242 -0.47 8.25 8.78
C SER A 242 -1.08 9.12 7.69
N VAL A 243 -0.90 8.75 6.42
CA VAL A 243 -1.57 9.32 5.25
C VAL A 243 -2.27 8.23 4.42
N CYS A 244 -2.86 8.60 3.28
CA CYS A 244 -3.59 7.74 2.33
C CYS A 244 -3.02 6.32 2.24
N GLN A 245 -1.74 6.22 1.87
CA GLN A 245 -1.05 4.95 1.68
C GLN A 245 -1.07 4.07 2.93
N GLY A 246 -0.71 4.60 4.11
CA GLY A 246 -0.67 3.79 5.32
C GLY A 246 -2.06 3.33 5.79
N TYR A 247 -3.11 4.14 5.61
CA TYR A 247 -4.49 3.71 5.87
C TYR A 247 -4.93 2.60 4.92
N ALA A 248 -4.65 2.75 3.61
CA ALA A 248 -5.03 1.77 2.61
C ALA A 248 -4.31 0.43 2.82
N GLU A 249 -3.01 0.47 3.09
CA GLU A 249 -2.22 -0.72 3.42
C GLU A 249 -2.66 -1.38 4.74
N ALA A 250 -2.95 -0.60 5.78
CA ALA A 250 -3.44 -1.12 7.05
C ALA A 250 -4.80 -1.81 6.91
N THR A 251 -5.69 -1.21 6.10
CA THR A 251 -7.02 -1.76 5.78
C THR A 251 -6.86 -3.07 5.03
N GLN A 252 -6.07 -3.08 3.95
CA GLN A 252 -5.76 -4.30 3.20
C GLN A 252 -5.20 -5.40 4.11
N TYR A 253 -4.17 -5.08 4.90
CA TYR A 253 -3.50 -6.06 5.75
C TYR A 253 -4.47 -6.72 6.74
N LEU A 254 -5.28 -5.93 7.46
CA LEU A 254 -6.23 -6.48 8.44
C LEU A 254 -7.34 -7.30 7.77
N LEU A 255 -7.83 -6.87 6.60
CA LEU A 255 -8.81 -7.62 5.82
C LEU A 255 -8.24 -8.94 5.28
N GLN A 256 -7.01 -8.93 4.78
CA GLN A 256 -6.32 -10.16 4.36
C GLN A 256 -6.15 -11.13 5.54
N LYS A 257 -5.88 -10.64 6.77
CA LYS A 257 -5.85 -11.49 7.99
C LYS A 257 -7.22 -12.06 8.39
N LEU A 258 -8.30 -11.50 7.86
CA LEU A 258 -9.66 -12.07 7.96
C LEU A 258 -10.04 -12.96 6.78
N GLY A 259 -9.13 -13.17 5.81
CA GLY A 259 -9.34 -14.02 4.64
C GLY A 259 -10.00 -13.32 3.45
N PHE A 260 -10.07 -11.99 3.45
CA PHE A 260 -10.60 -11.23 2.33
C PHE A 260 -9.55 -11.08 1.22
N GLU A 261 -10.01 -11.13 -0.03
CA GLU A 261 -9.26 -10.61 -1.17
C GLU A 261 -9.39 -9.08 -1.14
N ALA A 262 -8.31 -8.41 -0.74
CA ALA A 262 -8.22 -6.96 -0.64
C ALA A 262 -6.89 -6.47 -1.21
N ALA A 263 -6.92 -5.30 -1.85
CA ALA A 263 -5.76 -4.70 -2.48
C ALA A 263 -5.78 -3.17 -2.38
N VAL A 264 -4.60 -2.56 -2.23
CA VAL A 264 -4.40 -1.11 -2.40
C VAL A 264 -4.57 -0.76 -3.87
N VAL A 265 -5.27 0.35 -4.12
CA VAL A 265 -5.40 0.98 -5.43
C VAL A 265 -4.84 2.39 -5.31
N THR A 266 -4.05 2.81 -6.30
CA THR A 266 -3.53 4.18 -6.39
C THR A 266 -4.14 4.92 -7.57
N GLY A 267 -4.14 6.25 -7.47
CA GLY A 267 -4.57 7.15 -8.54
C GLY A 267 -4.63 8.58 -8.04
N GLU A 268 -5.56 9.35 -8.57
CA GLU A 268 -5.77 10.76 -8.20
C GLU A 268 -7.11 10.98 -7.52
N ALA A 269 -7.12 11.85 -6.52
CA ALA A 269 -8.33 12.34 -5.85
C ALA A 269 -8.14 13.81 -5.45
N GLU A 270 -9.13 14.67 -5.72
CA GLU A 270 -9.08 16.13 -5.50
C GLU A 270 -7.81 16.84 -6.03
N GLY A 271 -7.22 16.31 -7.11
CA GLY A 271 -6.04 16.89 -7.77
C GLY A 271 -4.70 16.53 -7.11
N GLY A 272 -4.69 15.60 -6.14
CA GLY A 272 -3.49 15.01 -5.57
C GLY A 272 -3.47 13.50 -5.77
N GLY A 273 -2.28 12.89 -5.71
CA GLY A 273 -2.19 11.44 -5.71
C GLY A 273 -2.71 10.86 -4.39
N HIS A 274 -3.41 9.73 -4.49
CA HIS A 274 -4.17 9.14 -3.40
C HIS A 274 -4.15 7.61 -3.46
N ALA A 275 -4.47 6.97 -2.35
CA ALA A 275 -4.51 5.52 -2.21
C ALA A 275 -5.74 5.10 -1.39
N TRP A 276 -6.44 4.08 -1.89
CA TRP A 276 -7.63 3.48 -1.28
C TRP A 276 -7.61 1.96 -1.51
N ASN A 277 -8.72 1.28 -1.30
CA ASN A 277 -8.81 -0.17 -1.43
C ASN A 277 -9.86 -0.66 -2.41
N LEU A 278 -9.57 -1.80 -3.02
CA LEU A 278 -10.52 -2.71 -3.62
C LEU A 278 -10.69 -3.91 -2.68
N VAL A 279 -11.92 -4.30 -2.38
CA VAL A 279 -12.23 -5.44 -1.50
C VAL A 279 -13.32 -6.30 -2.12
N ARG A 280 -13.19 -7.63 -1.97
CA ARG A 280 -14.21 -8.58 -2.38
C ARG A 280 -15.07 -9.01 -1.19
N ALA A 281 -16.36 -8.70 -1.22
CA ALA A 281 -17.35 -9.05 -0.21
C ALA A 281 -18.53 -9.80 -0.84
N ASP A 282 -18.94 -10.91 -0.22
CA ASP A 282 -20.05 -11.77 -0.62
C ASP A 282 -20.04 -12.14 -2.12
N GLY A 283 -18.82 -12.29 -2.66
CA GLY A 283 -18.57 -12.70 -4.05
C GLY A 283 -18.36 -11.54 -5.02
N GLU A 284 -18.70 -10.31 -4.64
CA GLU A 284 -18.66 -9.10 -5.47
C GLU A 284 -17.52 -8.17 -5.05
N TYR A 285 -17.06 -7.33 -5.98
CA TYR A 285 -16.02 -6.33 -5.73
C TYR A 285 -16.61 -4.95 -5.40
N TYR A 286 -15.98 -4.26 -4.46
CA TYR A 286 -16.32 -2.92 -4.02
C TYR A 286 -15.07 -2.09 -3.77
N TYR A 287 -15.19 -0.77 -3.92
CA TYR A 287 -14.17 0.15 -3.46
C TYR A 287 -14.44 0.60 -2.01
N LEU A 288 -13.35 0.84 -1.28
CA LEU A 288 -13.35 1.23 0.11
C LEU A 288 -12.25 2.28 0.32
N ASP A 289 -12.57 3.45 0.87
CA ASP A 289 -11.56 4.44 1.24
C ASP A 289 -11.65 4.78 2.74
N THR A 290 -10.72 4.21 3.51
CA THR A 290 -10.63 4.40 4.96
C THR A 290 -10.10 5.79 5.32
N THR A 291 -9.27 6.40 4.48
CA THR A 291 -8.77 7.76 4.70
C THR A 291 -9.87 8.79 4.55
N TRP A 292 -10.70 8.67 3.51
CA TRP A 292 -11.87 9.53 3.33
C TRP A 292 -13.08 9.06 4.15
N GLY A 293 -12.92 8.00 4.94
CA GLY A 293 -13.75 7.68 6.09
C GLY A 293 -13.40 8.51 7.32
N ASP A 294 -12.09 8.73 7.51
CA ASP A 294 -11.48 9.62 8.49
C ASP A 294 -11.51 11.08 7.99
N VAL A 295 -12.66 11.54 7.49
CA VAL A 295 -12.77 12.95 7.13
C VAL A 295 -12.81 13.75 8.40
N ASP A 296 -11.76 14.54 8.58
CA ASP A 296 -11.85 15.73 9.39
C ASP A 296 -12.75 16.74 8.64
N TYR A 297 -14.08 16.64 8.78
CA TYR A 297 -15.04 17.56 8.12
C TYR A 297 -14.82 19.06 8.46
N ARG A 298 -13.78 19.38 9.24
CA ARG A 298 -13.25 20.70 9.56
C ARG A 298 -12.75 21.48 8.34
N SER A 299 -12.36 20.83 7.24
CA SER A 299 -11.90 21.52 6.03
C SER A 299 -13.02 22.23 5.25
N VAL A 300 -14.28 21.83 5.45
CA VAL A 300 -15.43 22.35 4.68
C VAL A 300 -16.19 23.45 5.43
N THR A 301 -16.27 23.39 6.77
CA THR A 301 -17.11 24.32 7.55
C THR A 301 -16.37 25.54 8.10
N GLY A 302 -15.04 25.56 8.08
CA GLY A 302 -14.22 26.71 8.48
C GLY A 302 -14.31 27.11 9.96
N GLU A 303 -15.12 26.43 10.78
CA GLU A 303 -15.31 26.74 12.19
C GLU A 303 -14.57 25.76 13.10
N LYS A 304 -13.65 26.31 13.90
CA LYS A 304 -13.01 25.60 15.01
C LYS A 304 -13.98 25.55 16.19
N SER A 305 -14.89 24.58 16.22
CA SER A 305 -15.51 24.17 17.49
C SER A 305 -14.87 22.87 17.98
N MET A 306 -14.51 22.87 19.26
CA MET A 306 -13.86 21.76 19.97
C MET A 306 -14.91 20.69 20.28
N GLU A 307 -14.78 19.48 19.73
CA GLU A 307 -15.29 18.24 20.33
C GLU A 307 -14.76 17.00 19.56
N ASP A 308 -14.29 15.99 20.31
CA ASP A 308 -13.62 14.76 19.88
C ASP A 308 -14.53 13.72 19.16
N ASN A 309 -15.59 14.12 18.44
CA ASN A 309 -16.67 13.17 18.08
C ASN A 309 -17.30 13.41 16.69
N MET A 310 -16.46 13.55 15.66
CA MET A 310 -16.95 13.56 14.27
C MET A 310 -17.37 12.14 13.85
N PRO A 311 -18.53 11.98 13.19
CA PRO A 311 -18.98 10.67 12.73
C PRO A 311 -18.07 10.14 11.64
N VAL A 312 -17.93 8.81 11.58
CA VAL A 312 -17.30 8.14 10.44
C VAL A 312 -18.06 8.48 9.16
N ASN A 313 -17.33 8.85 8.11
CA ASN A 313 -17.91 9.04 6.79
C ASN A 313 -18.09 7.69 6.08
N TYR A 314 -19.31 7.34 5.70
CA TYR A 314 -19.59 6.09 4.98
C TYR A 314 -19.85 6.29 3.48
N ASP A 315 -19.61 7.50 2.95
CA ASP A 315 -19.75 7.76 1.52
C ASP A 315 -18.75 7.03 0.64
N TYR A 316 -17.66 6.53 1.24
CA TYR A 316 -16.63 5.75 0.57
C TYR A 316 -16.54 4.32 1.11
N PHE A 317 -17.61 3.84 1.74
CA PHE A 317 -17.71 2.48 2.27
C PHE A 317 -18.46 1.54 1.32
N LEU A 318 -17.74 0.56 0.76
CA LEU A 318 -18.24 -0.46 -0.17
C LEU A 318 -19.08 0.16 -1.30
N ILE A 319 -18.41 0.94 -2.14
CA ILE A 319 -19.02 1.70 -3.24
C ILE A 319 -18.72 1.10 -4.61
N THR A 320 -19.57 1.44 -5.57
CA THR A 320 -19.44 1.08 -6.98
C THR A 320 -18.36 1.90 -7.69
N THR A 321 -17.95 1.46 -8.89
CA THR A 321 -17.08 2.25 -9.77
C THR A 321 -17.71 3.60 -10.12
N GLU A 322 -19.01 3.65 -10.39
CA GLU A 322 -19.70 4.91 -10.71
C GLU A 322 -19.61 5.91 -9.56
N GLN A 323 -19.81 5.47 -8.32
CA GLN A 323 -19.70 6.31 -7.14
C GLN A 323 -18.25 6.76 -6.88
N LEU A 324 -17.28 5.85 -7.02
CA LEU A 324 -15.85 6.16 -6.87
C LEU A 324 -15.43 7.27 -7.85
N LEU A 325 -15.81 7.12 -9.13
CA LEU A 325 -15.40 8.02 -10.22
C LEU A 325 -15.93 9.46 -10.10
N LYS A 326 -16.83 9.73 -9.16
CA LYS A 326 -17.23 11.11 -8.82
C LYS A 326 -16.09 11.92 -8.19
N THR A 327 -15.10 11.25 -7.63
CA THR A 327 -14.08 11.86 -6.75
C THR A 327 -12.68 11.34 -6.99
N HIS A 328 -12.56 10.09 -7.42
CA HIS A 328 -11.30 9.39 -7.62
C HIS A 328 -11.13 8.97 -9.08
N THR A 329 -9.90 8.97 -9.56
CA THR A 329 -9.53 8.40 -10.84
C THR A 329 -8.40 7.39 -10.60
N PRO A 330 -8.66 6.07 -10.73
CA PRO A 330 -7.61 5.07 -10.61
C PRO A 330 -6.53 5.24 -11.68
N ASP A 331 -5.29 4.88 -11.36
CA ASP A 331 -4.23 4.78 -12.36
C ASP A 331 -4.59 3.76 -13.46
N ALA A 332 -4.30 4.11 -14.72
CA ALA A 332 -4.67 3.30 -15.88
C ALA A 332 -3.94 1.95 -16.00
N ASP A 333 -2.88 1.75 -15.22
CA ASP A 333 -1.98 0.60 -15.37
C ASP A 333 -2.51 -0.68 -14.71
N TYR A 334 -3.57 -0.56 -13.89
CA TYR A 334 -4.13 -1.70 -13.15
C TYR A 334 -5.37 -2.27 -13.83
N ARG A 335 -5.45 -3.61 -13.89
CA ARG A 335 -6.62 -4.35 -14.42
C ARG A 335 -7.78 -4.40 -13.42
N LEU A 336 -8.25 -3.23 -12.97
CA LEU A 336 -9.30 -3.14 -11.95
C LEU A 336 -10.67 -3.59 -12.48
N PRO A 337 -11.53 -4.21 -11.65
CA PRO A 337 -12.85 -4.63 -12.08
C PRO A 337 -13.82 -3.44 -12.05
N VAL A 338 -14.88 -3.54 -12.86
CA VAL A 338 -16.03 -2.63 -12.74
C VAL A 338 -16.93 -3.15 -11.62
N CYS A 339 -17.01 -2.40 -10.54
CA CYS A 339 -17.82 -2.70 -9.36
C CYS A 339 -19.22 -2.13 -9.55
N THR A 340 -20.25 -2.98 -9.61
CA THR A 340 -21.65 -2.57 -9.83
C THR A 340 -22.61 -3.00 -8.73
N ALA A 341 -22.17 -3.89 -7.84
CA ALA A 341 -22.99 -4.38 -6.75
C ALA A 341 -23.23 -3.27 -5.70
N VAL A 342 -24.42 -3.27 -5.10
CA VAL A 342 -24.84 -2.30 -4.07
C VAL A 342 -25.35 -2.96 -2.79
N THR A 343 -25.42 -4.30 -2.76
CA THR A 343 -25.97 -5.08 -1.63
C THR A 343 -25.26 -4.77 -0.32
N ASP A 344 -23.93 -4.67 -0.34
CA ASP A 344 -23.12 -4.34 0.84
C ASP A 344 -22.74 -2.87 0.94
N ASN A 345 -23.35 -2.01 0.13
CA ASN A 345 -23.21 -0.57 0.34
C ASN A 345 -23.79 -0.18 1.70
N TYR A 346 -23.10 0.70 2.44
CA TYR A 346 -23.50 1.10 3.78
C TYR A 346 -24.96 1.58 3.86
N TYR A 347 -25.38 2.49 2.97
CA TYR A 347 -26.71 3.08 3.03
C TYR A 347 -27.82 2.11 2.62
N VAL A 348 -27.50 1.11 1.80
CA VAL A 348 -28.41 -0.01 1.50
C VAL A 348 -28.59 -0.87 2.75
N ARG A 349 -27.48 -1.30 3.38
CA ARG A 349 -27.49 -2.14 4.58
C ARG A 349 -28.15 -1.46 5.78
N MET A 350 -27.97 -0.15 5.93
CA MET A 350 -28.60 0.64 6.99
C MET A 350 -30.05 1.04 6.66
N GLY A 351 -30.52 0.83 5.43
CA GLY A 351 -31.84 1.22 4.98
C GLY A 351 -32.05 2.74 4.94
N THR A 352 -30.98 3.50 4.69
CA THR A 352 -30.97 4.97 4.63
C THR A 352 -30.66 5.51 3.23
N LEU A 353 -30.62 4.64 2.22
CA LEU A 353 -30.65 5.01 0.80
C LEU A 353 -32.09 5.29 0.34
N PHE A 354 -32.34 6.41 -0.33
CA PHE A 354 -33.65 6.85 -0.79
C PHE A 354 -33.69 6.89 -2.32
N GLU A 355 -34.68 6.19 -2.89
CA GLU A 355 -35.03 6.21 -4.31
C GLU A 355 -36.09 7.26 -4.64
N THR A 356 -36.84 7.68 -3.62
CA THR A 356 -37.83 8.76 -3.65
C THR A 356 -37.89 9.39 -2.27
N MET A 357 -38.47 10.59 -2.16
CA MET A 357 -38.75 11.17 -0.85
C MET A 357 -39.93 10.45 -0.20
N ASP A 358 -39.66 9.73 0.90
CA ASP A 358 -40.65 8.99 1.70
C ASP A 358 -40.59 9.45 3.16
N GLU A 359 -41.61 10.20 3.58
CA GLU A 359 -41.72 10.74 4.93
C GLU A 359 -41.76 9.67 6.03
N ALA A 360 -42.43 8.55 5.77
CA ALA A 360 -42.54 7.46 6.74
C ALA A 360 -41.18 6.79 6.93
N LYS A 361 -40.46 6.56 5.83
CA LYS A 361 -39.10 6.03 5.89
C LYS A 361 -38.14 6.97 6.62
N VAL A 362 -38.25 8.29 6.39
CA VAL A 362 -37.46 9.28 7.16
C VAL A 362 -37.74 9.15 8.65
N ALA A 363 -39.01 9.12 9.05
CA ALA A 363 -39.40 8.95 10.45
C ALA A 363 -38.84 7.66 11.06
N ASP A 364 -38.96 6.54 10.36
CA ASP A 364 -38.43 5.25 10.79
C ASP A 364 -36.90 5.27 10.96
N CYS A 365 -36.19 6.00 10.10
CA CYS A 365 -34.75 6.18 10.22
C CYS A 365 -34.37 6.91 11.52
N PHE A 366 -35.05 8.00 11.86
CA PHE A 366 -34.84 8.71 13.14
C PHE A 366 -35.19 7.85 14.36
N ILE A 367 -36.30 7.10 14.30
CA ILE A 367 -36.71 6.19 15.38
C ILE A 367 -35.64 5.12 15.62
N ARG A 368 -35.16 4.47 14.55
CA ARG A 368 -34.08 3.48 14.65
C ARG A 368 -32.80 4.10 15.21
N ALA A 369 -32.39 5.26 14.70
CA ALA A 369 -31.18 5.94 15.19
C ALA A 369 -31.25 6.25 16.69
N LYS A 370 -32.42 6.70 17.18
CA LYS A 370 -32.66 6.92 18.61
C LYS A 370 -32.63 5.62 19.42
N ALA A 371 -33.25 4.56 18.93
CA ALA A 371 -33.28 3.25 19.59
C ALA A 371 -31.88 2.63 19.71
N ASP A 372 -31.05 2.81 18.69
CA ASP A 372 -29.66 2.36 18.64
C ASP A 372 -28.71 3.25 19.46
N GLY A 373 -29.19 4.37 20.01
CA GLY A 373 -28.36 5.34 20.72
C GLY A 373 -27.35 6.07 19.83
N ARG A 374 -27.63 6.18 18.52
CA ARG A 374 -26.76 6.89 17.57
C ARG A 374 -26.79 8.39 17.79
N ASN A 375 -25.62 9.02 17.68
CA ASN A 375 -25.46 10.47 17.75
C ASN A 375 -25.64 11.16 16.39
N THR A 376 -25.65 10.40 15.30
CA THR A 376 -25.83 10.94 13.95
C THR A 376 -26.75 10.07 13.11
N ILE A 377 -27.31 10.68 12.06
CA ILE A 377 -28.04 9.98 11.01
C ILE A 377 -27.72 10.57 9.65
N THR A 378 -27.42 9.70 8.69
CA THR A 378 -27.08 10.10 7.31
C THR A 378 -28.08 9.51 6.35
N PHE A 379 -28.66 10.37 5.53
CA PHE A 379 -29.54 10.04 4.42
C PHE A 379 -28.75 10.09 3.12
N LYS A 380 -28.92 9.08 2.26
CA LYS A 380 -28.30 9.00 0.94
C LYS A 380 -29.39 9.03 -0.13
N ALA A 381 -29.25 9.87 -1.13
CA ALA A 381 -30.08 9.87 -2.31
C ALA A 381 -29.44 9.04 -3.43
N VAL A 382 -30.26 8.35 -4.24
CA VAL A 382 -29.76 7.65 -5.44
C VAL A 382 -29.32 8.60 -6.54
N ASP A 383 -29.92 9.80 -6.62
CA ASP A 383 -29.64 10.81 -7.62
C ASP A 383 -29.89 12.24 -7.07
N GLY A 384 -29.65 13.24 -7.93
CA GLY A 384 -29.81 14.65 -7.58
C GLY A 384 -31.27 15.08 -7.38
N GLU A 385 -32.24 14.46 -8.05
CA GLU A 385 -33.65 14.83 -7.89
C GLU A 385 -34.18 14.41 -6.51
N VAL A 386 -33.79 13.20 -6.08
CA VAL A 386 -34.12 12.70 -4.74
C VAL A 386 -33.37 13.47 -3.67
N TYR A 387 -32.11 13.84 -3.92
CA TYR A 387 -31.32 14.69 -3.02
C TYR A 387 -32.02 16.03 -2.76
N GLU A 388 -32.41 16.75 -3.82
CA GLU A 388 -33.11 18.02 -3.69
C GLU A 388 -34.47 17.86 -2.99
N SER A 389 -35.16 16.75 -3.22
CA SER A 389 -36.43 16.45 -2.54
C SER A 389 -36.23 16.22 -1.03
N LEU A 390 -35.21 15.45 -0.64
CA LEU A 390 -34.82 15.24 0.75
C LEU A 390 -34.40 16.56 1.42
N LYS A 391 -33.58 17.35 0.73
CA LYS A 391 -33.12 18.67 1.18
C LYS A 391 -34.28 19.63 1.39
N GLN A 392 -35.20 19.70 0.43
CA GLN A 392 -36.40 20.52 0.51
C GLN A 392 -37.24 20.14 1.73
N TYR A 393 -37.50 18.85 1.95
CA TYR A 393 -38.29 18.39 3.09
C TYR A 393 -37.58 18.63 4.43
N LEU A 394 -36.35 18.14 4.58
CA LEU A 394 -35.64 18.13 5.86
C LEU A 394 -35.15 19.53 6.25
N LEU A 395 -34.61 20.29 5.30
CA LEU A 395 -33.96 21.58 5.55
C LEU A 395 -34.88 22.78 5.24
N THR A 396 -35.42 22.88 4.02
CA THR A 396 -36.21 24.06 3.62
C THR A 396 -37.55 24.13 4.36
N GLU A 397 -38.26 23.01 4.46
CA GLU A 397 -39.51 22.88 5.21
C GLU A 397 -39.30 22.60 6.70
N GLN A 398 -38.03 22.48 7.12
CA GLN A 398 -37.63 22.32 8.52
C GLN A 398 -38.23 21.09 9.21
N LYS A 399 -38.56 20.04 8.44
CA LYS A 399 -39.16 18.80 8.98
C LYS A 399 -38.23 18.01 9.88
N VAL A 400 -36.92 18.26 9.81
CA VAL A 400 -35.95 17.68 10.74
C VAL A 400 -36.33 17.92 12.22
N PHE A 401 -36.92 19.07 12.56
CA PHE A 401 -37.31 19.40 13.94
C PHE A 401 -38.53 18.62 14.44
N ASP A 402 -39.25 17.92 13.56
CA ASP A 402 -40.30 16.99 13.98
C ASP A 402 -39.69 15.74 14.65
N PHE A 403 -38.41 15.46 14.43
CA PHE A 403 -37.72 14.24 14.89
C PHE A 403 -36.67 14.46 15.99
N ILE A 404 -36.23 15.70 16.22
CA ILE A 404 -35.16 16.02 17.18
C ILE A 404 -35.75 16.62 18.47
N GLU A 405 -35.16 16.27 19.61
CA GLU A 405 -35.64 16.70 20.93
C GLU A 405 -35.38 18.20 21.19
N GLU A 406 -34.22 18.71 20.75
CA GLU A 406 -33.89 20.14 20.76
C GLU A 406 -34.47 20.84 19.53
N ARG A 407 -35.54 21.62 19.73
CA ARG A 407 -36.25 22.29 18.64
C ARG A 407 -35.65 23.63 18.22
N ASP A 408 -34.57 24.06 18.87
CA ASP A 408 -34.01 25.39 18.65
C ASP A 408 -32.89 25.41 17.60
N SER A 409 -32.18 24.29 17.42
CA SER A 409 -31.12 24.16 16.40
C SER A 409 -30.75 22.71 16.14
N VAL A 410 -30.27 22.41 14.93
CA VAL A 410 -29.65 21.13 14.56
C VAL A 410 -28.39 21.38 13.75
N SER A 411 -27.30 20.68 14.08
CA SER A 411 -26.10 20.65 13.24
C SER A 411 -26.26 19.62 12.14
N TYR A 412 -25.87 19.97 10.92
CA TYR A 412 -25.92 19.07 9.77
C TYR A 412 -24.76 19.33 8.82
N TYR A 413 -24.53 18.37 7.92
CA TYR A 413 -23.57 18.43 6.83
C TYR A 413 -24.22 17.90 5.55
N GLU A 414 -23.82 18.48 4.42
CA GLU A 414 -24.28 18.10 3.08
C GLU A 414 -23.05 17.76 2.20
N ASP A 415 -23.12 16.65 1.48
CA ASP A 415 -22.25 16.37 0.33
C ASP A 415 -23.14 16.16 -0.90
N GLU A 416 -23.35 17.22 -1.67
CA GLU A 416 -24.18 17.19 -2.89
C GLU A 416 -23.58 16.26 -3.96
N ARG A 417 -22.24 16.20 -4.05
CA ARG A 417 -21.53 15.33 -5.00
C ARG A 417 -21.82 13.86 -4.70
N MET A 418 -21.84 13.50 -3.42
CA MET A 418 -22.19 12.16 -2.97
C MET A 418 -23.70 11.98 -2.76
N GLY A 419 -24.51 13.03 -2.71
CA GLY A 419 -25.94 12.96 -2.47
C GLY A 419 -26.27 12.61 -1.01
N THR A 420 -25.51 13.10 -0.04
CA THR A 420 -25.74 12.82 1.39
C THR A 420 -26.09 14.04 2.22
N ILE A 421 -26.95 13.81 3.21
CA ILE A 421 -27.30 14.77 4.26
C ILE A 421 -27.16 14.07 5.60
N CYS A 422 -26.25 14.54 6.45
CA CYS A 422 -26.00 14.02 7.79
C CYS A 422 -26.48 14.99 8.86
N PHE A 423 -27.20 14.52 9.87
CA PHE A 423 -27.64 15.29 11.03
C PHE A 423 -27.01 14.76 12.30
N TRP A 424 -26.59 15.66 13.18
CA TRP A 424 -26.25 15.34 14.57
C TRP A 424 -27.53 15.36 15.41
N LEU A 425 -27.79 14.26 16.11
CA LEU A 425 -29.02 14.02 16.87
C LEU A 425 -28.94 14.48 18.32
N LYS A 426 -27.74 14.62 18.90
CA LYS A 426 -27.50 15.05 20.28
C LYS A 426 -26.10 15.69 20.44
N ARG A 427 -25.96 16.61 21.40
CA ARG A 427 -24.74 16.78 22.21
C ARG A 427 -25.02 16.33 23.64
#